data_AF-B9L6D8-F1
#
_entry.id   AF-B9L6D8-F1
#
_cell.length_a   1.000
_cell.length_b   1.000
_cell.length_c   1.000
_cell.angle_alpha   90.00
_cell.angle_beta   90.00
_cell.angle_gamma   90.00
#
_symmetry.space_group_name_H-M   'P 1'
#
loop_
_entity.id
_entity.type
_entity.pdbx_description
1 polymer ?
#
loop_
_entity_poly.entity_id
_entity_poly.type
_entity_poly.pdbx_seq_one_letter_code
_entity_poly.pdbx_strand_id
1 'polypeptide(L)'
;MTDKVFDINIGENIEVVIDSRFKIKGFIEFIRLSFNKLEINDNQYKIFFDKKNIRKHKLLLQAIANMYKKQKGEDENLLHKLLLNYKKDLIIKIKKYSVTFDEKAIYITIRKLSSKEFEILFANPKPPVFNYIKGLFLFDLIDMNNERLVVTFNEESQRIVSALASKHSIMGYKIVFNIDENEFSYTKNFSVEGSLKEYLNKVRNALELFGVSTIYEFDKIKKEYRRLAKKYHPDLHRQKPELIQKIYAKKFTRVKESFELLEEYYNQKAK
;
A
#
# COMPACT_ATOMS: atom_id res chain seq x y z
N MET A 1 3.11 -11.34 -8.79
CA MET A 1 4.39 -11.24 -8.05
C MET A 1 5.37 -12.18 -8.72
N THR A 2 6.44 -11.66 -9.32
CA THR A 2 7.54 -12.49 -9.84
C THR A 2 8.52 -12.77 -8.69
N ASP A 3 8.73 -14.06 -8.40
CA ASP A 3 9.63 -14.51 -7.33
C ASP A 3 10.99 -13.83 -7.40
N LYS A 4 11.55 -13.51 -6.23
CA LYS A 4 12.90 -12.94 -6.14
C LYS A 4 13.91 -14.01 -6.59
N VAL A 5 14.79 -13.65 -7.53
CA VAL A 5 15.78 -14.57 -8.09
C VAL A 5 17.01 -14.60 -7.20
N PHE A 6 17.30 -15.78 -6.66
CA PHE A 6 18.58 -16.09 -6.03
C PHE A 6 18.96 -17.50 -6.44
N ASP A 7 19.87 -17.60 -7.41
CA ASP A 7 20.33 -18.86 -7.97
C ASP A 7 21.84 -18.99 -7.84
N ILE A 8 22.30 -20.21 -7.60
CA ILE A 8 23.71 -20.58 -7.51
C ILE A 8 23.97 -21.72 -8.50
N ASN A 9 24.92 -21.53 -9.41
CA ASN A 9 25.37 -22.56 -10.33
C ASN A 9 26.87 -22.80 -10.15
N ILE A 10 27.28 -24.06 -10.07
CA ILE A 10 28.67 -24.45 -9.82
C ILE A 10 29.18 -25.22 -11.05
N GLY A 11 29.84 -24.51 -11.96
CA GLY A 11 30.48 -25.06 -13.16
C GLY A 11 32.00 -24.92 -13.08
N GLU A 12 32.63 -24.43 -14.16
CA GLU A 12 34.05 -24.02 -14.15
C GLU A 12 34.29 -22.88 -13.14
N ASN A 13 33.36 -21.93 -13.10
CA ASN A 13 33.26 -20.87 -12.09
C ASN A 13 32.03 -21.11 -11.19
N ILE A 14 32.03 -20.50 -10.02
CA ILE A 14 30.81 -20.37 -9.20
C ILE A 14 30.06 -19.15 -9.72
N GLU A 15 28.87 -19.34 -10.27
CA GLU A 15 27.99 -18.25 -10.67
C GLU A 15 26.88 -18.04 -9.64
N VAL A 16 26.68 -16.80 -9.23
CA VAL A 16 25.64 -16.41 -8.28
C VAL A 16 24.82 -15.30 -8.89
N VAL A 17 23.53 -15.55 -9.11
CA VAL A 17 22.58 -14.55 -9.63
C VAL A 17 21.73 -14.05 -8.48
N ILE A 18 21.82 -12.75 -8.18
CA ILE A 18 21.12 -12.13 -7.05
C ILE A 18 20.27 -10.97 -7.54
N ASP A 19 18.99 -10.96 -7.18
CA ASP A 19 18.08 -9.86 -7.42
C ASP A 19 18.41 -8.63 -6.55
N SER A 20 18.43 -7.42 -7.14
CA SER A 20 18.74 -6.19 -6.40
C SER A 20 17.75 -5.89 -5.26
N ARG A 21 16.56 -6.51 -5.26
CA ARG A 21 15.55 -6.41 -4.18
C ARG A 21 16.02 -7.00 -2.84
N PHE A 22 17.17 -7.69 -2.77
CA PHE A 22 17.73 -8.25 -1.54
C PHE A 22 18.53 -7.26 -0.66
N LYS A 23 18.45 -5.94 -0.91
CA LYS A 23 19.20 -4.90 -0.15
C LYS A 23 20.71 -5.18 -0.07
N ILE A 24 21.30 -5.58 -1.20
CA ILE A 24 22.68 -6.09 -1.33
C ILE A 24 23.80 -5.02 -1.27
N LYS A 25 23.51 -3.78 -0.89
CA LYS A 25 24.49 -2.68 -0.92
C LYS A 25 25.73 -2.98 -0.07
N GLY A 26 25.53 -3.39 1.19
CA GLY A 26 26.65 -3.75 2.08
C GLY A 26 27.42 -4.99 1.60
N PHE A 27 26.76 -5.92 0.93
CA PHE A 27 27.41 -7.09 0.33
C PHE A 27 28.34 -6.70 -0.84
N ILE A 28 27.89 -5.77 -1.70
CA ILE A 28 28.71 -5.23 -2.79
C ILE A 28 29.88 -4.42 -2.24
N GLU A 29 29.67 -3.59 -1.21
CA GLU A 29 30.73 -2.84 -0.55
C GLU A 29 31.78 -3.77 0.05
N PHE A 30 31.35 -4.84 0.74
CA PHE A 30 32.24 -5.88 1.26
C PHE A 30 33.13 -6.48 0.16
N ILE A 31 32.56 -6.86 -0.98
CA ILE A 31 33.33 -7.42 -2.11
C ILE A 31 34.38 -6.42 -2.60
N ARG A 32 33.98 -5.18 -2.86
CA ARG A 32 34.86 -4.12 -3.39
C ARG A 32 36.02 -3.79 -2.47
N LEU A 33 35.77 -3.79 -1.15
CA LEU A 33 36.79 -3.46 -0.15
C LEU A 33 37.69 -4.66 0.22
N SER A 34 37.19 -5.89 0.05
CA SER A 34 37.87 -7.09 0.56
C SER A 34 38.83 -7.74 -0.42
N PHE A 35 38.60 -7.59 -1.73
CA PHE A 35 39.34 -8.29 -2.78
C PHE A 35 40.06 -7.29 -3.70
N ASN A 36 41.34 -7.53 -3.98
CA ASN A 36 42.12 -6.66 -4.87
C ASN A 36 42.11 -7.14 -6.33
N LYS A 37 41.92 -8.45 -6.55
CA LYS A 37 41.79 -9.05 -7.87
C LYS A 37 40.32 -9.26 -8.21
N LEU A 38 39.70 -8.21 -8.75
CA LEU A 38 38.30 -8.22 -9.12
C LEU A 38 38.12 -7.50 -10.47
N GLU A 39 37.23 -8.02 -11.31
CA GLU A 39 36.73 -7.37 -12.52
C GLU A 39 35.27 -6.95 -12.29
N ILE A 40 34.94 -5.68 -12.58
CA ILE A 40 33.58 -5.15 -12.48
C ILE A 40 33.11 -4.76 -13.88
N ASN A 41 32.02 -5.38 -14.33
CA ASN A 41 31.32 -5.02 -15.56
C ASN A 41 29.87 -4.71 -15.20
N ASP A 42 29.54 -3.43 -15.03
CA ASP A 42 28.24 -2.92 -14.59
C ASP A 42 27.68 -3.62 -13.33
N ASN A 43 26.88 -4.66 -13.56
CA ASN A 43 26.19 -5.42 -12.53
C ASN A 43 26.84 -6.78 -12.26
N GLN A 44 27.95 -7.09 -12.91
CA GLN A 44 28.68 -8.33 -12.77
C GLN A 44 30.01 -8.09 -12.06
N TYR A 45 30.29 -8.91 -11.05
CA TYR A 45 31.52 -8.89 -10.28
C TYR A 45 32.20 -10.23 -10.44
N LYS A 46 33.34 -10.28 -11.11
CA LYS A 46 34.17 -11.47 -11.21
C LYS A 46 35.31 -11.34 -10.21
N ILE A 47 35.33 -12.27 -9.26
CA ILE A 47 36.26 -12.29 -8.13
C ILE A 47 37.17 -13.48 -8.34
N PHE A 48 38.43 -13.20 -8.63
CA PHE A 48 39.41 -14.23 -8.89
C PHE A 48 39.85 -14.89 -7.60
N PHE A 49 39.97 -16.21 -7.61
CA PHE A 49 40.52 -16.94 -6.50
C PHE A 49 41.98 -16.55 -6.27
N ASP A 50 42.27 -16.08 -5.06
CA ASP A 50 43.62 -15.72 -4.64
C ASP A 50 44.09 -16.63 -3.51
N LYS A 51 45.14 -17.41 -3.80
CA LYS A 51 45.80 -18.30 -2.82
C LYS A 51 46.30 -17.55 -1.58
N LYS A 52 46.62 -16.25 -1.68
CA LYS A 52 47.05 -15.44 -0.54
C LYS A 52 45.89 -15.02 0.37
N ASN A 53 44.65 -15.05 -0.13
CA ASN A 53 43.45 -14.53 0.53
C ASN A 53 42.33 -15.58 0.69
N ILE A 54 42.69 -16.86 0.81
CA ILE A 54 41.75 -18.00 0.92
C ILE A 54 40.68 -17.77 2.01
N ARG A 55 41.07 -17.18 3.15
CA ARG A 55 40.16 -16.94 4.28
C ARG A 55 39.02 -15.99 3.89
N LYS A 56 39.32 -14.92 3.15
CA LYS A 56 38.31 -13.97 2.66
C LYS A 56 37.40 -14.61 1.61
N HIS A 57 37.95 -15.44 0.74
CA HIS A 57 37.16 -16.18 -0.27
C HIS A 57 36.16 -17.15 0.38
N LYS A 58 36.59 -17.89 1.40
CA LYS A 58 35.70 -18.76 2.18
C LYS A 58 34.61 -17.98 2.91
N LEU A 59 34.95 -16.83 3.50
CA LEU A 59 33.99 -15.94 4.17
C LEU A 59 32.91 -15.44 3.18
N LEU A 60 33.31 -15.07 1.96
CA LEU A 60 32.37 -14.65 0.93
C LEU A 60 31.40 -15.78 0.54
N LEU A 61 31.90 -17.00 0.35
CA LEU A 61 31.06 -18.16 0.05
C LEU A 61 30.12 -18.52 1.21
N GLN A 62 30.57 -18.38 2.46
CA GLN A 62 29.72 -18.54 3.65
C GLN A 62 28.62 -17.48 3.70
N ALA A 63 28.95 -16.21 3.38
CA ALA A 63 27.95 -15.16 3.31
C ALA A 63 26.88 -15.48 2.25
N ILE A 64 27.30 -15.91 1.06
CA ILE A 64 26.39 -16.33 -0.03
C ILE A 64 25.52 -17.52 0.42
N ALA A 65 26.12 -18.55 1.03
CA ALA A 65 25.41 -19.70 1.56
C ALA A 65 24.32 -19.31 2.57
N ASN A 66 24.67 -18.44 3.52
CA ASN A 66 23.73 -17.94 4.52
C ASN A 66 22.61 -17.11 3.91
N MET A 67 22.92 -16.29 2.91
CA MET A 67 21.90 -15.52 2.19
C MET A 67 20.96 -16.44 1.40
N TYR A 68 21.48 -17.48 0.73
CA TYR A 68 20.68 -18.45 -0.01
C TYR A 68 19.76 -19.25 0.91
N LYS A 69 20.28 -19.77 2.03
CA LYS A 69 19.52 -20.51 3.05
C LYS A 69 18.33 -19.70 3.58
N LYS A 70 18.51 -18.41 3.82
CA LYS A 70 17.43 -17.51 4.27
C LYS A 70 16.30 -17.33 3.24
N GLN A 71 16.56 -17.52 1.94
CA GLN A 71 15.60 -17.20 0.88
C GLN A 71 14.93 -18.41 0.25
N LYS A 72 15.66 -19.52 0.07
CA LYS A 72 15.17 -20.72 -0.64
C LYS A 72 15.00 -21.94 0.26
N GLY A 73 15.37 -21.84 1.54
CA GLY A 73 15.38 -22.97 2.47
C GLY A 73 16.70 -23.74 2.46
N GLU A 74 16.75 -24.85 3.20
CA GLU A 74 17.96 -25.66 3.39
C GLU A 74 18.16 -26.66 2.24
N ASP A 75 18.92 -26.27 1.21
CA ASP A 75 19.52 -27.22 0.27
C ASP A 75 20.94 -27.54 0.72
N GLU A 76 21.05 -28.44 1.71
CA GLU A 76 22.35 -28.80 2.32
C GLU A 76 23.37 -29.30 1.29
N ASN A 77 22.90 -30.02 0.26
CA ASN A 77 23.76 -30.56 -0.80
C ASN A 77 24.40 -29.46 -1.65
N LEU A 78 23.61 -28.46 -2.07
CA LEU A 78 24.12 -27.32 -2.83
C LEU A 78 25.08 -26.48 -2.00
N LEU A 79 24.75 -26.21 -0.73
CA LEU A 79 25.58 -25.43 0.18
C LEU A 79 26.92 -26.13 0.49
N HIS A 80 26.89 -27.45 0.68
CA HIS A 80 28.10 -28.24 0.86
C HIS A 80 28.98 -28.21 -0.40
N LYS A 81 28.39 -28.42 -1.58
CA LYS A 81 29.09 -28.32 -2.87
C LYS A 81 29.72 -26.94 -3.08
N LEU A 82 29.02 -25.86 -2.70
CA LEU A 82 29.53 -24.49 -2.80
C LEU A 82 30.82 -24.30 -1.99
N LEU A 83 30.81 -24.75 -0.73
CA LEU A 83 31.96 -24.62 0.17
C LEU A 83 33.15 -25.49 -0.24
N LEU A 84 32.91 -26.67 -0.82
CA LEU A 84 33.96 -27.53 -1.36
C LEU A 84 34.65 -26.91 -2.59
N ASN A 85 33.92 -26.11 -3.37
CA ASN A 85 34.42 -25.48 -4.60
C ASN A 85 35.12 -24.13 -4.35
N TYR A 86 35.57 -23.83 -3.13
CA TYR A 86 36.15 -22.54 -2.75
C TYR A 86 37.39 -22.09 -3.52
N LYS A 87 38.03 -22.96 -4.30
CA LYS A 87 39.19 -22.63 -5.13
C LYS A 87 38.82 -22.08 -6.51
N LYS A 88 37.53 -22.06 -6.86
CA LYS A 88 37.02 -21.53 -8.13
C LYS A 88 36.84 -20.02 -8.06
N ASP A 89 36.98 -19.37 -9.21
CA ASP A 89 36.58 -17.98 -9.37
C ASP A 89 35.07 -17.84 -9.17
N LEU A 90 34.66 -16.67 -8.70
CA LEU A 90 33.28 -16.38 -8.35
C LEU A 90 32.76 -15.25 -9.22
N ILE A 91 31.64 -15.50 -9.89
CA ILE A 91 30.95 -14.52 -10.73
C ILE A 91 29.62 -14.19 -10.07
N ILE A 92 29.49 -12.96 -9.58
CA ILE A 92 28.26 -12.47 -8.97
C ILE A 92 27.57 -11.56 -9.97
N LYS A 93 26.41 -11.99 -10.47
CA LYS A 93 25.55 -11.24 -11.39
C LYS A 93 24.41 -10.63 -10.61
N ILE A 94 24.39 -9.30 -10.51
CA ILE A 94 23.29 -8.56 -9.92
C ILE A 94 22.23 -8.34 -10.98
N LYS A 95 21.10 -9.04 -10.84
CA LYS A 95 19.93 -8.74 -11.67
C LYS A 95 19.29 -7.48 -11.11
N LYS A 96 19.58 -6.34 -11.73
CA LYS A 96 18.85 -5.10 -11.46
C LYS A 96 17.37 -5.39 -11.70
N TYR A 97 16.55 -5.20 -10.68
CA TYR A 97 15.11 -5.16 -10.82
C TYR A 97 14.76 -3.91 -11.62
N SER A 98 14.69 -4.03 -12.94
CA SER A 98 13.97 -3.09 -13.77
C SER A 98 12.49 -3.41 -13.60
N VAL A 99 11.73 -2.47 -13.04
CA VAL A 99 10.29 -2.43 -13.30
C VAL A 99 10.20 -2.21 -14.81
N THR A 100 9.91 -3.24 -15.60
CA THR A 100 9.47 -3.02 -16.96
C THR A 100 8.20 -2.20 -16.85
N PHE A 101 8.28 -0.93 -17.20
CA PHE A 101 7.12 -0.07 -17.31
C PHE A 101 6.24 -0.67 -18.38
N ASP A 102 5.12 -1.24 -17.96
CA ASP A 102 4.08 -1.65 -18.88
C ASP A 102 3.44 -0.36 -19.38
N GLU A 103 3.74 0.04 -20.61
CA GLU A 103 3.22 1.28 -21.22
C GLU A 103 1.68 1.33 -21.22
N LYS A 104 1.02 0.16 -21.10
CA LYS A 104 -0.44 0.04 -21.04
C LYS A 104 -0.99 0.08 -19.61
N ALA A 105 -0.14 0.05 -18.59
CA ALA A 105 -0.52 0.15 -17.19
C ALA A 105 -0.47 1.60 -16.69
N ILE A 106 -1.40 1.95 -15.81
CA ILE A 106 -1.40 3.23 -15.12
C ILE A 106 -0.70 3.06 -13.78
N TYR A 107 0.32 3.86 -13.54
CA TYR A 107 1.07 3.84 -12.29
C TYR A 107 0.55 4.94 -11.36
N ILE A 108 0.15 4.53 -10.16
CA ILE A 108 -0.43 5.43 -9.17
C ILE A 108 0.37 5.30 -7.88
N THR A 109 0.93 6.41 -7.40
CA THR A 109 1.65 6.46 -6.12
C THR A 109 0.77 7.13 -5.08
N ILE A 110 0.62 6.49 -3.92
CA ILE A 110 -0.07 7.08 -2.78
C ILE A 110 0.94 7.23 -1.65
N ARG A 111 1.16 8.47 -1.20
CA ARG A 111 2.13 8.76 -0.14
C ARG A 111 1.57 9.76 0.85
N LYS A 112 1.90 9.55 2.12
CA LYS A 112 1.53 10.48 3.19
C LYS A 112 2.32 11.78 3.07
N LEU A 113 1.63 12.91 3.21
CA LEU A 113 2.27 14.24 3.25
C LEU A 113 2.46 14.70 4.70
N SER A 114 1.46 14.44 5.55
CA SER A 114 1.46 14.83 6.96
C SER A 114 0.57 13.89 7.78
N SER A 115 0.41 14.16 9.08
CA SER A 115 -0.55 13.43 9.92
C SER A 115 -2.01 13.63 9.50
N LYS A 116 -2.30 14.64 8.68
CA LYS A 116 -3.66 15.03 8.27
C LYS A 116 -3.94 14.87 6.79
N GLU A 117 -2.92 14.58 5.98
CA GLU A 117 -3.03 14.67 4.53
C GLU A 117 -2.14 13.64 3.84
N PHE A 118 -2.59 13.18 2.69
CA PHE A 118 -1.81 12.36 1.78
C PHE A 118 -2.12 12.77 0.34
N GLU A 119 -1.28 12.33 -0.58
CA GLU A 119 -1.50 12.58 -2.00
C GLU A 119 -1.53 11.30 -2.82
N ILE A 120 -2.22 11.40 -3.95
CA ILE A 120 -2.33 10.38 -4.97
C ILE A 120 -1.78 10.99 -6.26
N LEU A 121 -0.67 10.45 -6.74
CA LEU A 121 0.04 10.88 -7.94
C LEU A 121 -0.18 9.87 -9.07
N PHE A 122 -0.51 10.37 -10.25
CA PHE A 122 -0.73 9.58 -11.47
C PHE A 122 0.42 9.83 -12.43
N ALA A 123 1.23 8.82 -12.75
CA ALA A 123 2.35 8.97 -13.66
C ALA A 123 1.92 9.16 -15.13
N ASN A 124 0.79 8.55 -15.49
CA ASN A 124 0.22 8.57 -16.85
C ASN A 124 -1.31 8.56 -16.77
N PRO A 125 -1.93 9.66 -16.29
CA PRO A 125 -3.35 9.71 -15.98
C PRO A 125 -4.22 9.43 -17.20
N LYS A 126 -5.22 8.58 -17.02
CA LYS A 126 -6.33 8.40 -17.96
C LYS A 126 -7.60 8.99 -17.36
N PRO A 127 -8.33 9.87 -18.08
CA PRO A 127 -9.51 10.55 -17.53
C PRO A 127 -10.53 9.62 -16.84
N PRO A 128 -10.86 8.43 -17.37
CA PRO A 128 -11.81 7.53 -16.70
C PRO A 128 -11.33 7.05 -15.33
N VAL A 129 -10.04 6.72 -15.21
CA VAL A 129 -9.44 6.22 -13.97
C VAL A 129 -9.24 7.35 -12.96
N PHE A 130 -8.77 8.50 -13.43
CA PHE A 130 -8.62 9.69 -12.61
C PHE A 130 -9.96 10.11 -12.01
N ASN A 131 -11.01 10.24 -12.83
CA ASN A 131 -12.34 10.63 -12.36
C ASN A 131 -12.97 9.60 -11.41
N TYR A 132 -12.73 8.31 -11.66
CA TYR A 132 -13.16 7.25 -10.74
C TYR A 132 -12.52 7.43 -9.36
N ILE A 133 -11.19 7.54 -9.28
CA ILE A 133 -10.46 7.67 -8.02
C ILE A 133 -10.82 8.99 -7.33
N LYS A 134 -10.86 10.10 -8.06
CA LYS A 134 -11.35 11.39 -7.56
C LYS A 134 -12.74 11.27 -6.93
N GLY A 135 -13.65 10.55 -7.58
CA GLY A 135 -15.01 10.34 -7.07
C GLY A 135 -15.07 9.59 -5.74
N LEU A 136 -14.10 8.72 -5.44
CA LEU A 136 -14.02 8.02 -4.16
C LEU A 136 -13.69 8.97 -3.00
N PHE A 137 -12.87 10.00 -3.27
CA PHE A 137 -12.38 10.95 -2.26
C PHE A 137 -13.08 12.30 -2.33
N LEU A 138 -14.23 12.41 -3.00
CA LEU A 138 -14.90 13.68 -3.28
C LEU A 138 -15.12 14.56 -2.04
N PHE A 139 -15.39 13.94 -0.88
CA PHE A 139 -15.65 14.65 0.37
C PHE A 139 -14.41 14.95 1.20
N ASP A 140 -13.28 14.30 0.90
CA ASP A 140 -12.01 14.43 1.62
C ASP A 140 -10.96 15.19 0.79
N LEU A 141 -11.31 15.60 -0.43
CA LEU A 141 -10.41 16.26 -1.37
C LEU A 141 -10.10 17.69 -0.92
N ILE A 142 -8.81 17.98 -0.77
CA ILE A 142 -8.28 19.29 -0.35
C ILE A 142 -7.87 20.10 -1.57
N ASP A 143 -7.11 19.47 -2.48
CA ASP A 143 -6.57 20.11 -3.68
C ASP A 143 -6.45 19.09 -4.82
N MET A 144 -6.45 19.55 -6.06
CA MET A 144 -6.26 18.69 -7.22
C MET A 144 -5.72 19.41 -8.45
N ASN A 145 -5.02 18.64 -9.28
CA ASN A 145 -4.75 18.96 -10.68
C ASN A 145 -4.91 17.69 -11.54
N ASN A 146 -4.52 17.73 -12.82
CA ASN A 146 -4.74 16.62 -13.75
C ASN A 146 -3.94 15.34 -13.44
N GLU A 147 -2.93 15.43 -12.57
CA GLU A 147 -1.99 14.34 -12.27
C GLU A 147 -1.89 14.05 -10.76
N ARG A 148 -2.56 14.85 -9.93
CA ARG A 148 -2.43 14.82 -8.47
C ARG A 148 -3.76 15.10 -7.79
N LEU A 149 -4.03 14.34 -6.73
CA LEU A 149 -5.08 14.61 -5.75
C LEU A 149 -4.42 14.74 -4.37
N VAL A 150 -4.82 15.75 -3.60
CA VAL A 150 -4.48 15.89 -2.18
C VAL A 150 -5.73 15.62 -1.36
N VAL A 151 -5.64 14.71 -0.41
CA VAL A 151 -6.77 14.16 0.31
C VAL A 151 -6.49 14.18 1.81
N THR A 152 -7.52 14.49 2.59
CA THR A 152 -7.50 14.41 4.04
C THR A 152 -7.22 12.98 4.49
N PHE A 153 -6.25 12.80 5.39
CA PHE A 153 -5.90 11.54 6.01
C PHE A 153 -6.80 11.29 7.22
N ASN A 154 -7.86 10.51 7.02
CA ASN A 154 -8.79 10.05 8.05
C ASN A 154 -9.05 8.54 7.90
N GLU A 155 -9.91 7.96 8.76
CA GLU A 155 -10.17 6.53 8.72
C GLU A 155 -10.86 6.08 7.43
N GLU A 156 -11.80 6.87 6.91
CA GLU A 156 -12.54 6.54 5.70
C GLU A 156 -11.61 6.58 4.47
N SER A 157 -10.79 7.62 4.37
CA SER A 157 -9.80 7.74 3.30
C SER A 157 -8.77 6.60 3.35
N GLN A 158 -8.33 6.19 4.54
CA GLN A 158 -7.44 5.03 4.73
C GLN A 158 -8.09 3.71 4.29
N ARG A 159 -9.38 3.50 4.61
CA ARG A 159 -10.14 2.33 4.14
C ARG A 159 -10.24 2.31 2.63
N ILE A 160 -10.52 3.45 1.99
CA ILE A 160 -10.57 3.56 0.54
C ILE A 160 -9.21 3.25 -0.08
N VAL A 161 -8.12 3.80 0.47
CA VAL A 161 -6.75 3.51 0.00
C VAL A 161 -6.42 2.02 0.13
N SER A 162 -6.75 1.39 1.26
CA SER A 162 -6.57 -0.05 1.46
C SER A 162 -7.35 -0.88 0.41
N ALA A 163 -8.59 -0.48 0.12
CA ALA A 163 -9.40 -1.14 -0.90
C ALA A 163 -8.84 -0.91 -2.33
N LEU A 164 -8.23 0.25 -2.60
CA LEU A 164 -7.57 0.53 -3.87
C LEU A 164 -6.30 -0.29 -4.05
N ALA A 165 -5.48 -0.45 -3.00
CA ALA A 165 -4.22 -1.19 -3.05
C ALA A 165 -4.37 -2.62 -3.58
N SER A 166 -5.51 -3.26 -3.28
CA SER A 166 -5.83 -4.61 -3.75
C SER A 166 -6.33 -4.70 -5.21
N LYS A 167 -6.63 -3.57 -5.87
CA LYS A 167 -7.14 -3.57 -7.25
C LYS A 167 -6.00 -3.61 -8.26
N HIS A 168 -6.09 -4.58 -9.18
CA HIS A 168 -5.17 -4.69 -10.32
C HIS A 168 -5.73 -4.08 -11.62
N SER A 169 -7.03 -3.72 -11.64
CA SER A 169 -7.66 -3.05 -12.77
C SER A 169 -8.75 -2.07 -12.33
N ILE A 170 -8.85 -0.95 -13.04
CA ILE A 170 -9.89 0.07 -12.89
C ILE A 170 -10.30 0.52 -14.30
N MET A 171 -11.60 0.48 -14.60
CA MET A 171 -12.16 0.91 -15.88
C MET A 171 -11.49 0.25 -17.11
N GLY A 172 -11.11 -1.03 -16.99
CA GLY A 172 -10.44 -1.77 -18.06
C GLY A 172 -8.94 -1.48 -18.22
N TYR A 173 -8.39 -0.53 -17.46
CA TYR A 173 -6.95 -0.28 -17.42
C TYR A 173 -6.30 -1.15 -16.36
N LYS A 174 -5.10 -1.64 -16.64
CA LYS A 174 -4.23 -2.27 -15.65
C LYS A 174 -3.67 -1.18 -14.74
N ILE A 175 -3.76 -1.38 -13.42
CA ILE A 175 -3.30 -0.41 -12.43
C ILE A 175 -2.16 -1.01 -11.62
N VAL A 176 -1.13 -0.21 -11.38
CA VAL A 176 -0.03 -0.54 -10.48
C VAL A 176 0.04 0.53 -9.40
N PHE A 177 -0.33 0.13 -8.19
CA PHE A 177 -0.23 0.98 -7.01
C PHE A 177 1.16 0.88 -6.38
N ASN A 178 1.73 2.03 -6.02
CA ASN A 178 2.92 2.14 -5.18
C ASN A 178 2.51 2.84 -3.89
N ILE A 179 2.39 2.06 -2.82
CA ILE A 179 1.87 2.51 -1.52
C ILE A 179 2.72 1.83 -0.45
N ASP A 180 3.10 2.57 0.59
CA ASP A 180 3.60 1.93 1.80
C ASP A 180 2.42 1.35 2.57
N GLU A 181 2.21 0.04 2.43
CA GLU A 181 1.11 -0.64 3.09
C GLU A 181 1.15 -0.47 4.62
N ASN A 182 2.30 -0.22 5.26
CA ASN A 182 2.34 0.00 6.71
C ASN A 182 1.84 1.39 7.12
N GLU A 183 1.94 2.39 6.23
CA GLU A 183 1.43 3.74 6.49
C GLU A 183 -0.09 3.83 6.35
N PHE A 184 -0.67 2.95 5.52
CA PHE A 184 -2.08 2.91 5.19
C PHE A 184 -2.78 1.62 5.65
N SER A 185 -2.05 0.70 6.30
CA SER A 185 -2.62 -0.53 6.86
C SER A 185 -3.61 -0.13 7.93
N TYR A 186 -4.88 -0.32 7.64
CA TYR A 186 -5.91 -0.29 8.66
C TYR A 186 -5.77 -1.55 9.53
N THR A 187 -4.84 -1.55 10.47
CA THR A 187 -4.94 -2.43 11.64
C THR A 187 -6.08 -1.89 12.50
N LYS A 188 -7.09 -2.73 12.74
CA LYS A 188 -8.19 -2.48 13.67
C LYS A 188 -7.62 -2.44 15.11
N ASN A 189 -6.79 -1.45 15.41
CA ASN A 189 -6.29 -1.21 16.74
C ASN A 189 -7.45 -0.59 17.51
N PHE A 190 -8.20 -1.45 18.19
CA PHE A 190 -9.23 -1.06 19.15
C PHE A 190 -8.52 -0.38 20.34
N SER A 191 -8.09 0.87 20.16
CA SER A 191 -7.78 1.72 21.29
C SER A 191 -9.12 2.26 21.81
N VAL A 192 -9.41 2.00 23.08
CA VAL A 192 -10.64 2.46 23.76
C VAL A 192 -10.75 4.00 23.74
N GLU A 193 -9.61 4.69 23.63
CA GLU A 193 -9.52 6.15 23.46
C GLU A 193 -9.86 6.62 22.04
N GLY A 194 -9.49 5.82 21.02
CA GLY A 194 -9.87 6.05 19.62
C GLY A 194 -11.36 5.82 19.40
N SER A 195 -11.95 4.80 20.01
CA SER A 195 -13.38 4.48 19.85
C SER A 195 -14.30 5.56 20.43
N LEU A 196 -13.97 6.16 21.57
CA LEU A 196 -14.76 7.25 22.14
C LEU A 196 -14.65 8.52 21.29
N LYS A 197 -13.45 8.89 20.84
CA LYS A 197 -13.25 10.06 19.98
C LYS A 197 -13.90 9.88 18.60
N GLU A 198 -13.81 8.68 18.02
CA GLU A 198 -14.47 8.32 16.77
C GLU A 198 -16.00 8.35 16.93
N TYR A 199 -16.52 7.79 18.03
CA TYR A 199 -17.94 7.85 18.38
C TYR A 199 -18.43 9.29 18.53
N LEU A 200 -17.71 10.13 19.29
CA LEU A 200 -18.05 11.55 19.46
C LEU A 200 -17.98 12.34 18.15
N ASN A 201 -17.04 12.02 17.25
CA ASN A 201 -16.99 12.60 15.92
C ASN A 201 -18.19 12.17 15.06
N LYS A 202 -18.60 10.90 15.11
CA LYS A 202 -19.82 10.43 14.42
C LYS A 202 -21.06 11.14 14.94
N VAL A 203 -21.16 11.33 16.26
CA VAL A 203 -22.23 12.12 16.90
C VAL A 203 -22.21 13.57 16.41
N ARG A 204 -21.04 14.23 16.38
CA ARG A 204 -20.92 15.60 15.87
C ARG A 204 -21.36 15.73 14.41
N ASN A 205 -20.88 14.84 13.55
CA ASN A 205 -21.25 14.83 12.13
C ASN A 205 -22.75 14.55 11.92
N ALA A 206 -23.36 13.74 12.79
CA ALA A 206 -24.80 13.50 12.77
C ALA A 206 -25.59 14.74 13.23
N LEU A 207 -25.15 15.44 14.27
CA LEU A 207 -25.75 16.72 14.71
C LEU A 207 -25.70 17.76 13.59
N GLU A 208 -24.56 17.89 12.92
CA GLU A 208 -24.39 18.76 11.75
C GLU A 208 -25.33 18.38 10.60
N LEU A 209 -25.51 17.08 10.32
CA LEU A 209 -26.43 16.59 9.28
C LEU A 209 -27.88 17.07 9.52
N PHE A 210 -28.30 17.14 10.79
CA PHE A 210 -29.62 17.63 11.18
C PHE A 210 -29.68 19.13 11.45
N GLY A 211 -28.57 19.87 11.27
CA GLY A 211 -28.53 21.32 11.47
C GLY A 211 -28.75 21.75 12.92
N VAL A 212 -28.28 20.95 13.86
CA VAL A 212 -28.34 21.24 15.30
C VAL A 212 -26.96 21.28 15.91
N SER A 213 -26.77 22.08 16.94
CA SER A 213 -25.49 22.21 17.65
C SER A 213 -25.41 21.28 18.87
N THR A 214 -26.55 20.84 19.41
CA THR A 214 -26.59 20.04 20.65
C THR A 214 -27.59 18.88 20.56
N ILE A 215 -27.31 17.81 21.32
CA ILE A 215 -28.21 16.65 21.41
C ILE A 215 -29.52 16.96 22.16
N TYR A 216 -29.54 18.03 22.96
CA TYR A 216 -30.71 18.45 23.74
C TYR A 216 -31.82 19.05 22.86
N GLU A 217 -31.53 19.44 21.61
CA GLU A 217 -32.52 19.81 20.60
C GLU A 217 -33.17 18.58 19.93
N PHE A 218 -33.43 17.50 20.68
CA PHE A 218 -33.82 16.21 20.11
C PHE A 218 -35.15 16.25 19.33
N ASP A 219 -36.10 17.09 19.72
CA ASP A 219 -37.34 17.30 18.96
C ASP A 219 -37.10 17.91 17.58
N LYS A 220 -36.10 18.79 17.46
CA LYS A 220 -35.68 19.38 16.20
C LYS A 220 -34.97 18.32 15.33
N ILE A 221 -34.15 17.46 15.93
CA ILE A 221 -33.55 16.29 15.26
C ILE A 221 -34.65 15.38 14.69
N LYS A 222 -35.68 15.03 15.47
CA LYS A 222 -36.81 14.21 14.99
C LYS A 222 -37.56 14.87 13.84
N LYS A 223 -37.79 16.18 13.91
CA LYS A 223 -38.48 16.94 12.86
C LYS A 223 -37.67 16.94 11.55
N GLU A 224 -36.37 17.18 11.64
CA GLU A 224 -35.46 17.18 10.49
C GLU A 224 -35.27 15.78 9.91
N TYR A 225 -35.19 14.74 10.75
CA TYR A 225 -35.19 13.36 10.31
C TYR A 225 -36.42 13.03 9.47
N ARG A 226 -37.63 13.34 9.94
CA ARG A 226 -38.87 13.12 9.17
C ARG A 226 -38.85 13.84 7.83
N ARG A 227 -38.35 15.08 7.80
CA ARG A 227 -38.23 15.88 6.58
C ARG A 227 -37.26 15.24 5.58
N LEU A 228 -36.06 14.84 6.03
CA LEU A 228 -35.02 14.24 5.20
C LEU A 228 -35.38 12.82 4.75
N ALA A 229 -35.98 12.01 5.63
CA ALA A 229 -36.50 10.68 5.32
C ALA A 229 -37.56 10.77 4.22
N LYS A 230 -38.55 11.66 4.35
CA LYS A 230 -39.54 11.90 3.29
C LYS A 230 -38.92 12.43 2.00
N LYS A 231 -37.86 13.22 2.08
CA LYS A 231 -37.16 13.74 0.88
C LYS A 231 -36.43 12.64 0.10
N TYR A 232 -35.77 11.72 0.80
CA TYR A 232 -34.87 10.73 0.19
C TYR A 232 -35.42 9.31 0.13
N HIS A 233 -36.62 9.04 0.66
CA HIS A 233 -37.21 7.70 0.71
C HIS A 233 -37.19 7.01 -0.66
N PRO A 234 -36.56 5.82 -0.81
CA PRO A 234 -36.38 5.15 -2.10
C PRO A 234 -37.69 5.00 -2.89
N ASP A 235 -38.79 4.70 -2.20
CA ASP A 235 -40.10 4.50 -2.83
C ASP A 235 -40.64 5.72 -3.58
N LEU A 236 -40.27 6.94 -3.14
CA LEU A 236 -40.72 8.17 -3.78
C LEU A 236 -39.92 8.49 -5.06
N HIS A 237 -38.86 7.72 -5.35
CA HIS A 237 -37.95 7.98 -6.46
C HIS A 237 -37.79 6.79 -7.41
N ARG A 238 -38.65 5.77 -7.32
CA ARG A 238 -38.60 4.55 -8.17
C ARG A 238 -38.65 4.84 -9.68
N GLN A 239 -39.26 5.95 -10.09
CA GLN A 239 -39.37 6.36 -11.49
C GLN A 239 -38.18 7.17 -12.00
N LYS A 240 -37.20 7.50 -11.15
CA LYS A 240 -36.01 8.27 -11.53
C LYS A 240 -34.94 7.38 -12.17
N PRO A 241 -33.93 7.94 -12.87
CA PRO A 241 -32.80 7.16 -13.38
C PRO A 241 -32.09 6.37 -12.27
N GLU A 242 -31.60 5.15 -12.57
CA GLU A 242 -30.97 4.26 -11.59
C GLU A 242 -29.88 4.92 -10.75
N LEU A 243 -29.05 5.77 -11.37
CA LEU A 243 -28.00 6.50 -10.66
C LEU A 243 -28.58 7.39 -9.55
N ILE A 244 -29.69 8.08 -9.84
CA ILE A 244 -30.38 8.94 -8.87
C ILE A 244 -31.03 8.10 -7.77
N GLN A 245 -31.62 6.94 -8.12
CA GLN A 245 -32.16 6.00 -7.14
C GLN A 245 -31.06 5.53 -6.16
N LYS A 246 -29.89 5.12 -6.68
CA LYS A 246 -28.74 4.71 -5.86
C LYS A 246 -28.24 5.84 -4.95
N ILE A 247 -28.16 7.07 -5.46
CA ILE A 247 -27.75 8.24 -4.67
C ILE A 247 -28.76 8.51 -3.54
N TYR A 248 -30.05 8.46 -3.83
CA TYR A 248 -31.10 8.78 -2.86
C TYR A 248 -31.22 7.67 -1.81
N ALA A 249 -31.09 6.40 -2.20
CA ALA A 249 -31.00 5.28 -1.28
C ALA A 249 -29.82 5.43 -0.32
N LYS A 250 -28.62 5.76 -0.82
CA LYS A 250 -27.46 6.05 0.04
C LYS A 250 -27.70 7.21 1.00
N LYS A 251 -28.34 8.30 0.54
CA LYS A 251 -28.69 9.44 1.40
C LYS A 251 -29.70 9.04 2.47
N PHE A 252 -30.70 8.24 2.13
CA PHE A 252 -31.69 7.74 3.06
C PHE A 252 -31.06 6.85 4.14
N THR A 253 -30.22 5.90 3.75
CA THR A 253 -29.46 5.05 4.69
C THR A 253 -28.64 5.89 5.67
N ARG A 254 -27.87 6.87 5.16
CA ARG A 254 -27.05 7.75 6.00
C ARG A 254 -27.89 8.57 6.99
N VAL A 255 -29.04 9.10 6.54
CA VAL A 255 -29.97 9.84 7.42
C VAL A 255 -30.52 8.95 8.52
N LYS A 256 -30.87 7.70 8.19
CA LYS A 256 -31.36 6.71 9.15
C LYS A 256 -30.30 6.34 10.19
N GLU A 257 -29.11 5.93 9.74
CA GLU A 257 -27.99 5.56 10.62
C GLU A 257 -27.58 6.72 11.55
N SER A 258 -27.56 7.95 11.02
CA SER A 258 -27.23 9.14 11.81
C SER A 258 -28.30 9.44 12.87
N PHE A 259 -29.58 9.18 12.57
CA PHE A 259 -30.65 9.34 13.54
C PHE A 259 -30.58 8.29 14.65
N GLU A 260 -30.40 7.01 14.30
CA GLU A 260 -30.25 5.89 15.25
C GLU A 260 -29.08 6.11 16.21
N LEU A 261 -27.95 6.59 15.68
CA LEU A 261 -26.78 6.96 16.51
C LEU A 261 -27.09 8.07 17.53
N LEU A 262 -27.79 9.13 17.11
CA LEU A 262 -28.14 10.23 18.01
C LEU A 262 -29.20 9.80 19.03
N GLU A 263 -30.12 8.92 18.65
CA GLU A 263 -31.10 8.34 19.58
C GLU A 263 -30.40 7.51 20.66
N GLU A 264 -29.45 6.66 20.27
CA GLU A 264 -28.61 5.91 21.22
C GLU A 264 -27.84 6.86 22.16
N TYR A 265 -27.18 7.87 21.61
CA TYR A 265 -26.41 8.85 22.37
C TYR A 265 -27.29 9.68 23.33
N TYR A 266 -28.49 10.07 22.90
CA TYR A 266 -29.46 10.78 23.74
C TYR A 266 -29.90 9.89 24.93
N ASN A 267 -30.23 8.62 24.67
CA ASN A 267 -30.63 7.68 25.71
C ASN A 267 -29.52 7.38 26.73
N GLN A 268 -28.25 7.42 26.31
CA GLN A 268 -27.09 7.29 27.20
C GLN A 268 -26.87 8.53 28.08
N LYS A 269 -27.25 9.73 27.59
CA LYS A 269 -27.06 11.03 28.28
C LYS A 269 -28.24 11.47 29.14
N ALA A 270 -29.44 10.91 28.88
CA ALA A 270 -30.67 11.23 29.59
C ALA A 270 -30.93 10.34 30.83
N LYS A 271 -30.04 9.38 31.10
CA LYS A 271 -29.95 8.65 32.38
C LYS A 271 -28.94 9.33 33.29
#